data_AF-A0A2S2NH78-F1
#
_entry.id   AF-A0A2S2NH78-F1
#
_cell.length_a   1.000
_cell.length_b   1.000
_cell.length_c   1.000
_cell.angle_alpha   90.00
_cell.angle_beta   90.00
_cell.angle_gamma   90.00
#
_symmetry.space_group_name_H-M   'P 1'
#
loop_
_entity.id
_entity.type
_entity.pdbx_description
1 polymer ?
#
loop_
_entity_poly.entity_id
_entity_poly.type
_entity_poly.pdbx_seq_one_letter_code
_entity_poly.pdbx_strand_id
1 'polypeptide(L)'
;KLKRHLDQNHSHISKKSSDYFTRLLSSQKKNSTFMEKRLKISDKSLLCSFKISELIAKKKKPHTIGEELILPACKEIVDVMFGKEAAEQISNIPLSNDTVRRRIIT
;
A
#
# COMPACT_ATOMS: atom_id res chain seq x y z
N LYS A 1 18.72 -30.24 -0.93
CA LYS A 1 17.84 -29.41 -1.80
C LYS A 1 18.20 -27.91 -1.73
N LEU A 2 18.34 -27.32 -0.52
CA LEU A 2 18.71 -25.90 -0.38
C LEU A 2 20.11 -25.53 -0.88
N LYS A 3 21.16 -26.29 -0.54
CA LYS A 3 22.54 -26.01 -0.99
C LYS A 3 22.63 -25.90 -2.52
N ARG A 4 22.11 -26.91 -3.23
CA ARG A 4 22.02 -26.91 -4.70
C ARG A 4 21.24 -25.71 -5.23
N HIS A 5 20.10 -25.34 -4.62
CA HIS A 5 19.31 -24.18 -5.04
C HIS A 5 20.09 -22.86 -4.86
N LEU A 6 20.80 -22.71 -3.74
CA LEU A 6 21.66 -21.57 -3.47
C LEU A 6 22.81 -21.49 -4.49
N ASP A 7 23.45 -22.61 -4.78
CA ASP A 7 24.56 -22.67 -5.74
C ASP A 7 24.11 -22.41 -7.20
N GLN A 8 22.91 -22.87 -7.58
CA GLN A 8 22.40 -22.72 -8.95
C GLN A 8 21.72 -21.37 -9.22
N ASN A 9 20.90 -20.87 -8.29
CA ASN A 9 20.10 -19.66 -8.50
C ASN A 9 20.72 -18.41 -7.85
N HIS A 10 21.62 -18.60 -6.88
CA HIS A 10 22.20 -17.54 -6.07
C HIS A 10 23.72 -17.73 -5.89
N SER A 11 24.40 -18.17 -6.95
CA SER A 11 25.84 -18.46 -6.98
C SER A 11 26.70 -17.31 -6.44
N HIS A 12 26.27 -16.06 -6.69
CA HIS A 12 26.93 -14.83 -6.22
C HIS A 12 26.94 -14.66 -4.69
N ILE A 13 26.09 -15.37 -3.95
CA ILE A 13 26.06 -15.37 -2.48
C ILE A 13 26.32 -16.74 -1.86
N SER A 14 26.46 -17.81 -2.65
CA SER A 14 26.50 -19.18 -2.12
C SER A 14 27.74 -19.48 -1.28
N LYS A 15 28.83 -18.73 -1.49
CA LYS A 15 30.09 -18.83 -0.73
C LYS A 15 30.21 -17.87 0.45
N LYS A 16 29.18 -17.07 0.74
CA LYS A 16 29.22 -16.10 1.85
C LYS A 16 29.11 -16.79 3.21
N SER A 17 29.69 -16.17 4.24
CA SER A 17 29.68 -16.71 5.61
C SER A 17 28.27 -16.71 6.23
N SER A 18 28.09 -17.51 7.29
CA SER A 18 26.87 -17.49 8.11
C SER A 18 26.51 -16.08 8.59
N ASP A 19 27.53 -15.29 8.98
CA ASP A 19 27.35 -13.93 9.50
C ASP A 19 26.73 -12.99 8.47
N TYR A 20 27.05 -13.17 7.19
CA TYR A 20 26.40 -12.43 6.11
C TYR A 20 24.90 -12.67 6.09
N PHE A 21 24.46 -13.93 6.20
CA PHE A 21 23.04 -14.28 6.19
C PHE A 21 22.34 -13.82 7.47
N THR A 22 22.99 -13.86 8.63
CA THR A 22 22.46 -13.31 9.88
C THR A 22 22.22 -11.79 9.75
N ARG A 23 23.17 -11.06 9.17
CA ARG A 23 23.02 -9.62 8.90
C ARG A 23 21.94 -9.33 7.86
N LEU A 24 21.87 -10.11 6.79
CA LEU A 24 20.86 -9.99 5.75
C LEU A 24 19.45 -10.22 6.33
N LEU A 25 19.27 -11.27 7.13
CA LEU A 25 18.01 -11.55 7.84
C LEU A 25 17.62 -10.37 8.74
N SER A 26 18.59 -9.82 9.48
CA SER A 26 18.36 -8.68 10.36
C SER A 26 17.93 -7.44 9.57
N SER A 27 18.57 -7.18 8.43
CA SER A 27 18.18 -6.11 7.51
C SER A 27 16.78 -6.33 6.94
N GLN A 28 16.46 -7.56 6.53
CA GLN A 28 15.18 -7.88 5.92
C GLN A 28 14.03 -7.82 6.92
N LYS A 29 14.26 -8.23 8.18
CA LYS A 29 13.31 -8.04 9.27
C LYS A 29 13.01 -6.56 9.53
N LYS A 30 14.05 -5.70 9.56
CA LYS A 30 13.88 -4.25 9.68
C LYS A 30 13.08 -3.66 8.51
N ASN A 31 13.36 -4.12 7.30
CA ASN A 31 12.62 -3.70 6.11
C ASN A 31 11.15 -4.15 6.18
N SER A 32 10.90 -5.38 6.63
CA SER A 32 9.54 -5.92 6.80
C SER A 32 8.73 -5.10 7.80
N THR A 33 9.29 -4.81 8.98
CA THR A 33 8.57 -4.02 10.01
C THR A 33 8.37 -2.58 9.57
N PHE A 34 9.30 -2.01 8.81
CA PHE A 34 9.13 -0.70 8.19
C PHE A 34 7.97 -0.69 7.18
N MET A 35 7.89 -1.71 6.32
CA MET A 35 6.79 -1.86 5.35
C MET A 35 5.46 -2.06 6.06
N GLU A 36 5.40 -2.90 7.08
CA GLU A 36 4.19 -3.13 7.88
C GLU A 36 3.68 -1.83 8.50
N LYS A 37 4.57 -0.98 9.04
CA LYS A 37 4.20 0.34 9.56
C LYS A 37 3.67 1.28 8.47
N ARG A 38 4.30 1.30 7.28
CA ARG A 38 3.86 2.14 6.15
C ARG A 38 2.52 1.69 5.56
N LEU A 39 2.26 0.39 5.54
CA LEU A 39 1.09 -0.21 4.92
C LEU A 39 -0.04 -0.44 5.92
N LYS A 40 0.13 -0.06 7.19
CA LYS A 40 -0.91 -0.12 8.20
C LYS A 40 -1.99 0.91 7.89
N ILE A 41 -2.93 0.49 7.06
CA ILE A 41 -4.16 1.21 6.74
C ILE A 41 -5.23 0.77 7.71
N SER A 42 -6.05 1.70 8.20
CA SER A 42 -7.18 1.33 9.07
C SER A 42 -8.26 0.58 8.30
N ASP A 43 -8.95 -0.35 8.95
CA ASP A 43 -10.07 -1.08 8.33
C ASP A 43 -11.17 -0.13 7.82
N LYS A 44 -11.38 0.98 8.53
CA LYS A 44 -12.32 2.04 8.12
C LYS A 44 -11.89 2.68 6.79
N SER A 45 -10.60 2.96 6.62
CA SER A 45 -10.05 3.50 5.37
C SER A 45 -10.21 2.51 4.21
N LEU A 46 -9.94 1.22 4.45
CA LEU A 46 -10.17 0.17 3.45
C LEU A 46 -11.64 0.08 3.02
N LEU A 47 -12.56 0.10 3.99
CA LEU A 47 -14.01 0.09 3.73
C LEU A 47 -14.45 1.32 2.93
N CYS A 48 -13.97 2.51 3.30
CA CYS A 48 -14.26 3.75 2.57
C CYS A 48 -13.81 3.64 1.11
N SER A 49 -12.57 3.21 0.86
CA SER A 49 -12.07 3.05 -0.50
C SER A 49 -12.90 2.04 -1.32
N PHE A 50 -13.40 0.97 -0.69
CA PHE A 50 -14.24 -0.02 -1.38
C PHE A 50 -15.57 0.60 -1.79
N LYS A 51 -16.25 1.28 -0.87
CA LYS A 51 -17.52 1.97 -1.15
C LYS A 51 -17.38 3.02 -2.25
N ILE A 52 -16.30 3.80 -2.24
CA ILE A 52 -16.05 4.81 -3.27
C ILE A 52 -15.76 4.14 -4.63
N SER A 53 -14.95 3.09 -4.65
CA SER A 53 -14.66 2.33 -5.88
C SER A 53 -15.94 1.75 -6.49
N GLU A 54 -16.83 1.22 -5.65
CA GLU A 54 -18.13 0.70 -6.08
C GLU A 54 -19.00 1.81 -6.71
N LEU A 55 -19.02 3.02 -6.12
CA LEU A 55 -19.74 4.16 -6.68
C LEU A 55 -19.16 4.61 -8.03
N ILE A 56 -17.83 4.64 -8.17
CA ILE A 56 -17.14 4.96 -9.43
C ILE A 56 -17.56 3.97 -10.52
N ALA A 57 -17.55 2.67 -10.21
CA ALA A 57 -17.97 1.61 -11.13
C ALA A 57 -19.45 1.72 -11.52
N LYS A 58 -20.34 1.87 -10.53
CA LYS A 58 -21.80 2.02 -10.76
C LYS A 58 -22.13 3.21 -11.65
N LYS A 59 -21.35 4.29 -11.55
CA LYS A 59 -21.51 5.51 -12.37
C LYS A 59 -20.70 5.47 -13.67
N LYS A 60 -20.02 4.35 -13.97
CA LYS A 60 -19.15 4.16 -15.16
C LYS A 60 -18.14 5.30 -15.34
N LYS A 61 -17.56 5.77 -14.24
CA LYS A 61 -16.55 6.83 -14.24
C LYS A 61 -15.13 6.23 -14.38
N PRO A 62 -14.16 7.00 -14.91
CA PRO A 62 -12.77 6.55 -14.97
C PRO A 62 -12.24 6.31 -13.56
N HIS A 63 -11.37 5.31 -13.41
CA HIS A 63 -10.78 4.97 -12.11
C HIS A 63 -9.91 6.08 -11.52
N THR A 64 -9.35 6.96 -12.37
CA THR A 64 -8.52 8.11 -11.98
C THR A 64 -9.30 9.18 -11.19
N ILE A 65 -10.64 9.21 -11.31
CA ILE A 65 -11.46 10.20 -10.60
C ILE A 65 -11.32 10.13 -9.08
N GLY A 66 -10.96 8.95 -8.56
CA GLY A 66 -10.69 8.73 -7.14
C GLY A 66 -9.53 9.58 -6.63
N GLU A 67 -8.40 9.56 -7.33
CA GLU A 67 -7.19 10.30 -6.96
C GLU A 67 -7.18 11.74 -7.45
N GLU A 68 -7.79 12.02 -8.60
CA GLU A 68 -7.78 13.36 -9.23
C GLU A 68 -8.75 14.34 -8.57
N LEU A 69 -9.91 13.86 -8.09
CA LEU A 69 -10.98 14.74 -7.64
C LEU A 69 -11.58 14.34 -6.29
N ILE A 70 -11.97 13.07 -6.12
CA ILE A 70 -12.73 12.66 -4.93
C ILE A 70 -11.88 12.81 -3.67
N LEU A 71 -10.65 12.29 -3.68
CA LEU A 71 -9.75 12.35 -2.54
C LEU A 71 -9.36 13.81 -2.17
N PRO A 72 -8.94 14.68 -3.12
CA PRO A 72 -8.71 16.10 -2.83
C PRO A 72 -9.96 16.81 -2.29
N ALA A 73 -11.13 16.59 -2.88
CA ALA A 73 -12.36 17.24 -2.44
C ALA A 73 -12.74 16.84 -1.01
N CYS A 74 -12.65 15.55 -0.67
CA CYS A 74 -12.89 15.09 0.69
C CYS A 74 -11.88 15.70 1.69
N LYS A 75 -10.62 15.85 1.29
CA LYS A 75 -9.60 16.48 2.12
C LYS A 75 -9.93 17.95 2.40
N GLU A 76 -10.31 18.70 1.38
CA GLU A 76 -10.68 20.13 1.51
C GLU A 76 -11.90 20.31 2.42
N ILE A 77 -12.95 19.52 2.22
CA ILE A 77 -14.16 19.56 3.06
C ILE A 77 -13.81 19.30 4.53
N VAL A 78 -12.98 18.29 4.79
CA VAL A 78 -12.61 17.93 6.15
C VAL A 78 -11.67 18.96 6.77
N ASP A 79 -10.77 19.58 5.99
CA ASP A 79 -9.91 20.65 6.48
C ASP A 79 -10.74 21.87 6.91
N VAL A 80 -11.69 22.29 6.06
CA VAL A 80 -12.56 23.44 6.37
C VAL A 80 -13.48 23.16 7.57
N MET A 81 -14.03 21.95 7.69
CA MET A 81 -15.01 21.63 8.73
C MET A 81 -14.40 21.18 10.06
N PHE A 82 -13.29 20.45 10.01
CA PHE A 82 -12.73 19.73 11.16
C PHE A 82 -11.23 20.00 11.38
N GLY A 83 -10.60 20.76 10.49
CA GLY A 83 -9.20 21.16 10.57
C GLY A 83 -8.20 20.18 9.92
N LYS A 84 -6.96 20.66 9.78
CA LYS A 84 -5.88 20.00 9.05
C LYS A 84 -5.56 18.59 9.54
N GLU A 85 -5.57 18.37 10.84
CA GLU A 85 -5.25 17.06 11.43
C GLU A 85 -6.23 15.97 10.98
N ALA A 86 -7.53 16.29 10.97
CA ALA A 86 -8.56 15.39 10.46
C ALA A 86 -8.41 15.17 8.94
N ALA A 87 -8.05 16.22 8.20
CA ALA A 87 -7.86 16.16 6.74
C ALA A 87 -6.67 15.26 6.34
N GLU A 88 -5.60 15.23 7.13
CA GLU A 88 -4.46 14.34 6.90
C GLU A 88 -4.86 12.86 7.03
N GLN A 89 -5.79 12.53 7.92
CA GLN A 89 -6.29 11.15 8.04
C GLN A 89 -7.01 10.67 6.77
N ILE A 90 -7.70 11.58 6.06
CA ILE A 90 -8.36 11.29 4.77
C ILE A 90 -7.33 10.93 3.69
N SER A 91 -6.13 11.51 3.74
CA SER A 91 -5.07 11.24 2.77
C SER A 91 -4.59 9.78 2.80
N ASN A 92 -4.90 9.03 3.87
CA ASN A 92 -4.58 7.61 4.01
C ASN A 92 -5.61 6.67 3.34
N ILE A 93 -6.66 7.20 2.71
CA ILE A 93 -7.65 6.39 1.97
C ILE A 93 -7.05 5.99 0.62
N PRO A 94 -6.88 4.68 0.34
CA PRO A 94 -6.22 4.26 -0.88
C PRO A 94 -7.19 4.37 -2.07
N LEU A 95 -7.15 5.46 -2.82
CA LEU A 95 -8.02 5.73 -3.98
C LEU A 95 -7.27 5.91 -5.30
N SER A 96 -6.03 5.41 -5.38
CA SER A 96 -5.27 5.44 -6.63
C SER A 96 -5.98 4.67 -7.74
N ASN A 97 -5.70 5.03 -9.00
CA ASN A 97 -6.23 4.33 -10.17
C ASN A 97 -6.08 2.80 -10.07
N ASP A 98 -4.89 2.32 -9.69
CA ASP A 98 -4.66 0.88 -9.53
C ASP A 98 -5.47 0.26 -8.39
N THR A 99 -5.68 0.98 -7.29
CA THR A 99 -6.48 0.48 -6.16
C THR A 99 -7.94 0.37 -6.55
N VAL A 100 -8.48 1.41 -7.17
CA VAL A 100 -9.87 1.45 -7.65
C VAL A 100 -10.08 0.35 -8.69
N ARG A 101 -9.16 0.21 -9.66
CA ARG A 101 -9.20 -0.86 -10.67
C ARG A 101 -9.23 -2.26 -10.05
N ARG A 102 -8.34 -2.56 -9.10
CA ARG A 102 -8.29 -3.89 -8.43
C ARG A 102 -9.56 -4.24 -7.66
N ARG A 103 -10.32 -3.25 -7.19
CA ARG A 103 -11.55 -3.46 -6.41
C ARG A 103 -12.79 -3.63 -7.27
N ILE A 104 -12.74 -3.14 -8.52
CA ILE A 104 -13.86 -3.22 -9.48
C ILE A 104 -13.79 -4.50 -10.30
N ILE A 105 -12.57 -4.97 -10.62
CA ILE A 105 -12.36 -6.25 -11.30
C ILE A 105 -12.44 -7.35 -10.24
N THR A 106 -13.66 -7.75 -9.88
CA THR A 106 -13.98 -9.00 -9.17
C THR A 106 -15.16 -9.63 -9.89
#